data_AF-A0A960T3Q1-F1
#
_entry.id   AF-A0A960T3Q1-F1
#
_cell.length_a   1.000
_cell.length_b   1.000
_cell.length_c   1.000
_cell.angle_alpha   90.00
_cell.angle_beta   90.00
_cell.angle_gamma   90.00
#
_symmetry.space_group_name_H-M   'P 1'
#
loop_
_entity.id
_entity.type
_entity.pdbx_description
1 polymer ?
#
loop_
_entity_poly.entity_id
_entity_poly.type
_entity_poly.pdbx_seq_one_letter_code
_entity_poly.pdbx_strand_id
1 'polypeptide(L)'
;LPRSYGMVPTDLGPGFVLDLVRDHDGRISRSLRELITVGYPLEKLRASFDEFGGFLSEHLILTRKLLDHNLVVSMRPDGPGPMFLIDGLGDPAFIPFSRWIPALGRAKIARRIEEAWQRFESFAESGGVSDELRRSSSWDQGFLRHRG
;
A
#
# COMPACT_ATOMS: atom_id res chain seq x y z
N LEU A 1 -7.24 -6.19 2.24
CA LEU A 1 -6.37 -5.89 3.41
C LEU A 1 -5.81 -7.19 3.97
N PRO A 2 -4.59 -7.20 4.57
CA PRO A 2 -4.08 -8.37 5.30
C PRO A 2 -5.00 -8.73 6.47
N ARG A 3 -5.19 -10.02 6.77
CA ARG A 3 -5.93 -10.41 7.97
C ARG A 3 -5.17 -9.95 9.21
N SER A 4 -5.91 -9.40 10.17
CA SER A 4 -5.38 -9.07 11.48
C SER A 4 -5.62 -10.21 12.47
N TYR A 5 -4.59 -10.52 13.25
CA TYR A 5 -4.64 -11.46 14.37
C TYR A 5 -4.61 -10.74 15.73
N GLY A 6 -4.75 -9.41 15.72
CA GLY A 6 -4.77 -8.58 16.92
C GLY A 6 -3.39 -8.22 17.46
N MET A 7 -3.38 -7.68 18.68
CA MET A 7 -2.17 -7.33 19.41
C MET A 7 -1.65 -8.54 20.18
N VAL A 8 -0.35 -8.80 20.11
CA VAL A 8 0.33 -9.84 20.89
C VAL A 8 1.41 -9.22 21.77
N PRO A 9 1.66 -9.73 22.98
CA PRO A 9 2.80 -9.30 23.78
C PRO A 9 4.13 -9.63 23.08
N THR A 10 5.08 -8.69 23.13
CA THR A 10 6.48 -8.89 22.71
C THR A 10 7.42 -8.39 23.81
N ASP A 11 8.71 -8.62 23.66
CA ASP A 11 9.76 -8.16 24.58
C ASP A 11 9.94 -6.64 24.61
N LEU A 12 9.45 -5.92 23.59
CA LEU A 12 9.49 -4.46 23.48
C LEU A 12 8.12 -3.79 23.60
N GLY A 13 7.11 -4.52 24.07
CA GLY A 13 5.72 -4.05 24.22
C GLY A 13 4.73 -4.75 23.26
N PRO A 14 3.48 -4.28 23.15
CA PRO A 14 2.50 -4.91 22.27
C PRO A 14 2.87 -4.76 20.78
N GLY A 15 2.87 -5.87 20.04
CA GLY A 15 3.06 -5.92 18.60
C GLY A 15 1.75 -6.23 17.87
N PHE A 16 1.52 -5.63 16.70
CA PHE A 16 0.34 -5.89 15.89
C PHE A 16 0.63 -6.98 14.85
N VAL A 17 -0.15 -8.06 14.84
CA VAL A 17 0.08 -9.21 13.96
C VAL A 17 -0.87 -9.19 12.77
N LEU A 18 -0.30 -9.30 11.58
CA LEU A 18 -0.98 -9.28 10.29
C LEU A 18 -0.49 -10.43 9.41
N ASP A 19 -1.27 -10.80 8.38
CA ASP A 19 -0.79 -11.68 7.32
C ASP A 19 0.46 -11.11 6.65
N LEU A 20 1.41 -11.99 6.33
CA LEU A 20 2.52 -11.69 5.43
C LEU A 20 2.10 -11.96 3.99
N VAL A 21 2.03 -10.92 3.18
CA VAL A 21 1.66 -11.02 1.76
C VAL A 21 2.81 -11.63 0.96
N ARG A 22 2.52 -12.65 0.15
CA ARG A 22 3.48 -13.40 -0.66
C ARG A 22 3.03 -13.51 -2.10
N ASP A 23 4.00 -13.54 -3.01
CA ASP A 23 3.77 -13.83 -4.42
C ASP A 23 3.53 -15.33 -4.63
N HIS A 24 3.14 -15.70 -5.85
CA HIS A 24 2.92 -17.08 -6.27
C HIS A 24 4.14 -18.01 -6.09
N ASP A 25 5.35 -17.46 -6.05
CA ASP A 25 6.61 -18.19 -5.84
C ASP A 25 6.99 -18.32 -4.35
N GLY A 26 6.12 -17.86 -3.45
CA GLY A 26 6.32 -17.89 -2.00
C GLY A 26 7.21 -16.78 -1.45
N ARG A 27 7.82 -15.92 -2.29
CA ARG A 27 8.62 -14.77 -1.82
C ARG A 27 7.71 -13.67 -1.27
N ILE A 28 8.21 -12.87 -0.33
CA ILE A 28 7.43 -11.73 0.23
C ILE A 28 7.17 -10.74 -0.89
N SER A 29 5.92 -10.32 -1.04
CA SER A 29 5.48 -9.42 -2.12
C SER A 29 6.13 -8.04 -2.01
N ARG A 30 6.50 -7.46 -3.16
CA ARG A 30 7.14 -6.14 -3.23
C ARG A 30 6.14 -5.02 -2.98
N SER A 31 6.64 -3.91 -2.42
CA SER A 31 5.87 -2.67 -2.34
C SER A 31 5.72 -2.03 -3.72
N LEU A 32 4.72 -1.17 -3.90
CA LEU A 32 4.53 -0.37 -5.10
C LEU A 32 5.76 0.50 -5.37
N ARG A 33 6.35 1.07 -4.32
CA ARG A 33 7.61 1.81 -4.39
C ARG A 33 8.73 0.99 -5.01
N GLU A 34 8.94 -0.22 -4.48
CA GLU A 34 10.00 -1.10 -4.96
C GLU A 34 9.75 -1.48 -6.42
N LEU A 35 8.52 -1.87 -6.78
CA LEU A 35 8.13 -2.22 -8.15
C LEU A 35 8.44 -1.09 -9.14
N ILE A 36 7.98 0.14 -8.85
CA ILE A 36 8.25 1.30 -9.70
C ILE A 36 9.75 1.53 -9.86
N THR A 37 10.50 1.47 -8.76
CA THR A 37 11.94 1.76 -8.78
C THR A 37 12.76 0.72 -9.53
N VAL A 38 12.34 -0.55 -9.54
CA VAL A 38 13.00 -1.59 -10.35
C VAL A 38 12.52 -1.60 -11.81
N GLY A 39 11.72 -0.60 -12.21
CA GLY A 39 11.25 -0.44 -13.59
C GLY A 39 10.03 -1.28 -13.94
N TYR A 40 9.26 -1.76 -12.96
CA TYR A 40 7.97 -2.39 -13.25
C TYR A 40 6.98 -1.33 -13.76
N PRO A 41 6.33 -1.54 -14.92
CA PRO A 41 5.47 -0.52 -15.49
C PRO A 41 4.22 -0.26 -14.63
N LEU A 42 4.02 1.00 -14.23
CA LEU A 42 2.95 1.40 -13.30
C LEU A 42 1.56 1.11 -13.87
N GLU A 43 1.37 1.29 -15.19
CA GLU A 43 0.09 1.09 -15.86
C GLU A 43 -0.41 -0.36 -15.74
N LYS A 44 0.50 -1.33 -15.63
CA LYS A 44 0.13 -2.73 -15.38
C LYS A 44 -0.48 -2.96 -14.00
N LEU A 45 -0.23 -2.07 -13.04
CA LEU A 45 -0.74 -2.13 -11.68
C LEU A 45 -2.10 -1.43 -11.53
N ARG A 46 -2.58 -0.74 -12.57
CA ARG A 46 -3.81 0.06 -12.52
C ARG A 46 -5.03 -0.76 -12.12
N ALA A 47 -5.21 -1.93 -12.72
CA ALA A 47 -6.34 -2.81 -12.41
C ALA A 47 -6.34 -3.24 -10.93
N SER A 48 -5.18 -3.65 -10.39
CA SER A 48 -5.03 -4.00 -8.98
C SER A 48 -5.30 -2.84 -8.04
N PHE A 49 -4.92 -1.62 -8.44
CA PHE A 49 -5.15 -0.40 -7.66
C PHE A 49 -6.62 0.01 -7.66
N ASP A 50 -7.29 -0.05 -8.82
CA ASP A 50 -8.72 0.24 -8.95
C ASP A 50 -9.57 -0.78 -8.17
N GLU A 51 -9.22 -2.07 -8.21
CA GLU A 51 -9.85 -3.11 -7.40
C GLU A 51 -9.70 -2.82 -5.90
N PHE A 52 -8.49 -2.44 -5.47
CA PHE A 52 -8.24 -2.02 -4.09
C PHE A 52 -9.05 -0.78 -3.70
N GLY A 53 -9.12 0.23 -4.56
CA GLY A 53 -9.92 1.44 -4.33
C GLY A 53 -11.43 1.13 -4.24
N GLY A 54 -11.92 0.23 -5.08
CA GLY A 54 -13.28 -0.30 -5.04
C GLY A 54 -13.58 -0.96 -3.70
N PHE A 55 -12.69 -1.84 -3.24
CA PHE A 55 -12.80 -2.49 -1.93
C PHE A 55 -12.86 -1.47 -0.77
N LEU A 56 -12.00 -0.45 -0.76
CA LEU A 56 -12.05 0.59 0.28
C LEU A 56 -13.39 1.34 0.26
N SER A 57 -13.88 1.70 -0.93
CA SER A 57 -15.13 2.44 -1.12
C SER A 57 -16.36 1.64 -0.71
N GLU A 58 -16.41 0.36 -1.10
CA GLU A 58 -17.49 -0.57 -0.75
C GLU A 58 -17.64 -0.71 0.76
N HIS A 59 -16.52 -0.89 1.46
CA HIS A 59 -16.50 -1.10 2.91
C HIS A 59 -16.34 0.19 3.74
N LEU A 60 -16.36 1.37 3.10
CA LEU A 60 -16.15 2.67 3.75
C LEU A 60 -14.87 2.73 4.61
N ILE A 61 -13.80 2.11 4.14
CA ILE A 61 -12.53 2.06 4.86
C ILE A 61 -11.76 3.36 4.63
N LEU A 62 -11.81 4.22 5.65
CA LEU A 62 -11.05 5.46 5.67
C LEU A 62 -9.63 5.19 6.16
N THR A 63 -8.65 5.48 5.32
CA THR A 63 -7.23 5.30 5.59
C THR A 63 -6.57 6.65 5.88
N ARG A 64 -5.28 6.66 6.25
CA ARG A 64 -4.41 7.85 6.14
C ARG A 64 -4.00 8.04 4.67
N LYS A 65 -3.04 8.91 4.40
CA LYS A 65 -2.49 9.05 3.04
C LYS A 65 -2.01 7.68 2.57
N LEU A 66 -2.41 7.25 1.37
CA LEU A 66 -1.88 6.03 0.77
C LEU A 66 -0.45 6.31 0.29
N LEU A 67 0.50 5.64 0.92
CA LEU A 67 1.92 5.76 0.63
C LEU A 67 2.37 4.54 -0.18
N ASP A 68 3.23 4.78 -1.15
CA ASP A 68 3.80 3.81 -2.08
C ASP A 68 4.52 2.63 -1.41
N HIS A 69 5.19 2.86 -0.28
CA HIS A 69 5.87 1.83 0.50
C HIS A 69 4.93 1.02 1.40
N ASN A 70 3.70 1.48 1.62
CA ASN A 70 2.69 0.78 2.41
C ASN A 70 1.70 -0.02 1.57
N LEU A 71 1.76 0.13 0.24
CA LEU A 71 0.99 -0.67 -0.70
C LEU A 71 1.86 -1.78 -1.26
N VAL A 72 1.39 -3.01 -1.16
CA VAL A 72 2.08 -4.22 -1.61
C VAL A 72 1.23 -4.91 -2.66
N VAL A 73 1.86 -5.42 -3.72
CA VAL A 73 1.16 -6.14 -4.79
C VAL A 73 1.57 -7.60 -4.78
N SER A 74 0.60 -8.48 -4.61
CA SER A 74 0.81 -9.93 -4.68
C SER A 74 0.92 -10.37 -6.13
N MET A 75 2.12 -10.70 -6.61
CA MET A 75 2.33 -11.11 -8.00
C MET A 75 1.86 -12.54 -8.25
N ARG A 76 1.03 -12.71 -9.27
CA ARG A 76 0.61 -14.01 -9.82
C ARG A 76 1.57 -14.43 -10.96
N PRO A 77 1.52 -15.70 -11.43
CA PRO A 77 2.36 -16.14 -12.54
C PRO A 77 2.15 -15.35 -13.84
N ASP A 78 0.94 -14.83 -14.04
CA ASP A 78 0.47 -14.15 -15.24
C ASP A 78 0.44 -12.61 -15.12
N GLY A 79 0.79 -12.06 -13.95
CA GLY A 79 0.83 -10.60 -13.76
C GLY A 79 0.51 -10.15 -12.34
N PRO A 80 0.19 -8.84 -12.17
CA PRO A 80 -0.20 -8.29 -10.89
C PRO A 80 -1.49 -8.93 -10.38
N GLY A 81 -1.45 -9.39 -9.13
CA GLY A 81 -2.64 -9.82 -8.41
C GLY A 81 -3.19 -8.72 -7.51
N PRO A 82 -3.83 -9.07 -6.38
CA PRO A 82 -4.45 -8.09 -5.50
C PRO A 82 -3.41 -7.17 -4.83
N MET A 83 -3.84 -5.94 -4.56
CA MET A 83 -3.07 -4.97 -3.80
C MET A 83 -3.52 -4.91 -2.33
N PHE A 84 -2.56 -4.77 -1.43
CA PHE A 84 -2.75 -4.77 0.02
C PHE A 84 -2.13 -3.53 0.65
N LEU A 85 -2.86 -2.92 1.57
CA LEU A 85 -2.32 -1.91 2.49
C LEU A 85 -1.81 -2.61 3.75
N ILE A 86 -0.49 -2.58 3.96
CA ILE A 86 0.17 -3.28 5.08
C ILE A 86 0.41 -2.39 6.31
N ASP A 87 0.33 -1.07 6.14
CA ASP A 87 0.37 -0.08 7.22
C ASP A 87 -0.34 1.21 6.78
N GLY A 88 -0.74 2.08 7.71
CA GLY A 88 -1.44 3.33 7.42
C GLY A 88 -2.96 3.23 7.49
N LEU A 89 -3.49 2.15 8.06
CA LEU A 89 -4.89 2.08 8.49
C LEU A 89 -5.16 3.13 9.59
N GLY A 90 -6.38 3.68 9.60
CA GLY A 90 -6.85 4.70 10.54
C GLY A 90 -7.35 5.99 9.86
N ASP A 91 -8.44 6.58 10.36
CA ASP A 91 -8.90 7.90 9.91
C ASP A 91 -8.17 8.99 10.71
N PRO A 92 -7.47 9.94 10.07
CA PRO A 92 -6.88 11.08 10.79
C PRO A 92 -7.94 12.08 11.29
N ALA A 93 -9.22 11.93 10.92
CA ALA A 93 -10.26 12.87 11.35
C ALA A 93 -10.63 12.68 12.83
N PHE A 94 -10.42 13.74 13.61
CA PHE A 94 -10.86 13.86 15.00
C PHE A 94 -12.40 13.82 15.17
N ILE A 95 -13.17 14.04 14.09
CA ILE A 95 -14.64 13.99 14.10
C ILE A 95 -15.18 13.07 12.98
N PRO A 96 -16.01 12.05 13.28
CA PRO A 96 -16.36 10.97 12.37
C PRO A 96 -17.55 11.30 11.44
N PHE A 97 -17.72 12.54 10.97
CA PHE A 97 -18.87 12.90 10.11
C PHE A 97 -18.95 12.06 8.81
N SER A 98 -17.80 11.62 8.29
CA SER A 98 -17.71 10.71 7.13
C SER A 98 -18.17 9.27 7.42
N ARG A 99 -18.39 8.91 8.69
CA ARG A 99 -19.02 7.64 9.11
C ARG A 99 -20.55 7.75 9.20
N TRP A 100 -21.10 8.97 9.28
CA TRP A 100 -22.55 9.20 9.43
C TRP A 100 -23.26 9.41 8.09
N ILE A 101 -22.54 9.87 7.07
CA ILE A 101 -23.07 10.04 5.70
C ILE A 101 -22.20 9.22 4.74
N PRO A 102 -22.66 8.02 4.32
CA PRO A 102 -21.90 7.13 3.43
C PRO A 102 -21.41 7.79 2.14
N ALA A 103 -22.20 8.72 1.57
CA ALA A 103 -21.82 9.46 0.38
C ALA A 103 -20.56 10.33 0.59
N LEU A 104 -20.43 11.01 1.73
CA LEU A 104 -19.23 11.78 2.07
C LEU A 104 -18.01 10.89 2.30
N GLY A 105 -18.22 9.73 2.93
CA GLY A 105 -17.19 8.71 3.10
C GLY A 105 -16.64 8.23 1.75
N ARG A 106 -17.53 7.83 0.82
CA ARG A 106 -17.15 7.40 -0.53
C ARG A 106 -16.45 8.50 -1.32
N ALA A 107 -16.94 9.73 -1.27
CA ALA A 107 -16.28 10.87 -1.93
C ALA A 107 -14.87 11.12 -1.36
N LYS A 108 -14.70 11.03 -0.03
CA LYS A 108 -13.38 11.15 0.63
C LYS A 108 -12.43 10.03 0.20
N ILE A 109 -12.91 8.81 0.03
CA ILE A 109 -12.12 7.66 -0.46
C ILE A 109 -11.74 7.88 -1.92
N ALA A 110 -12.70 8.19 -2.79
CA ALA A 110 -12.47 8.42 -4.21
C ALA A 110 -11.40 9.51 -4.44
N ARG A 111 -11.49 10.64 -3.72
CA ARG A 111 -10.48 11.69 -3.78
C ARG A 111 -9.09 11.19 -3.37
N ARG A 112 -9.00 10.35 -2.33
CA ARG A 112 -7.71 9.81 -1.87
C ARG A 112 -7.09 8.81 -2.84
N ILE A 113 -7.92 8.00 -3.49
CA ILE A 113 -7.51 7.07 -4.54
C ILE A 113 -6.93 7.87 -5.72
N GLU A 114 -7.66 8.89 -6.18
CA GLU A 114 -7.22 9.77 -7.27
C GLU A 114 -5.90 10.48 -6.94
N GLU A 115 -5.85 11.17 -5.79
CA GLU A 115 -4.63 11.85 -5.35
C GLU A 115 -3.45 10.88 -5.18
N ALA A 116 -3.70 9.63 -4.79
CA ALA A 116 -2.65 8.63 -4.65
C ALA A 116 -2.11 8.19 -6.00
N TRP A 117 -2.99 7.92 -6.96
CA TRP A 117 -2.58 7.52 -8.30
C TRP A 117 -1.71 8.58 -8.97
N GLN A 118 -2.14 9.86 -8.94
CA GLN A 118 -1.37 10.98 -9.49
C GLN A 118 0.04 11.07 -8.90
N ARG A 119 0.19 10.84 -7.58
CA ARG A 119 1.51 10.80 -6.94
C ARG A 119 2.35 9.62 -7.42
N PHE A 120 1.73 8.47 -7.67
CA PHE A 120 2.44 7.29 -8.16
C PHE A 120 2.91 7.51 -9.60
N GLU A 121 2.10 8.17 -10.43
CA GLU A 121 2.49 8.59 -11.78
C GLU A 121 3.71 9.51 -11.73
N SER A 122 3.66 10.60 -10.94
CA SER A 122 4.82 11.50 -10.79
C SER A 122 6.06 10.78 -10.23
N PHE A 123 5.89 9.81 -9.34
CA PHE A 123 6.99 9.02 -8.79
C PHE A 123 7.58 8.04 -9.81
N ALA A 124 6.74 7.46 -10.67
CA ALA A 124 7.20 6.62 -11.77
C ALA A 124 7.94 7.45 -12.84
N GLU A 125 7.43 8.64 -13.17
CA GLU A 125 8.10 9.59 -14.08
C GLU A 125 9.47 10.03 -13.56
N SER A 126 9.64 10.15 -12.24
CA SER A 126 10.95 10.47 -11.64
C SER A 126 11.93 9.29 -11.60
N GLY A 127 11.53 8.10 -12.06
CA GLY A 127 12.35 6.89 -12.03
C GLY A 127 12.41 6.17 -10.68
N GLY A 128 11.45 6.44 -9.78
CA GLY A 128 11.39 5.83 -8.47
C GLY A 128 12.40 6.39 -7.45
N VAL A 129 12.84 5.56 -6.50
CA VAL A 129 13.82 5.96 -5.46
C VAL A 129 15.22 6.03 -6.06
N SER A 130 15.88 7.19 -5.93
CA SER A 130 17.27 7.36 -6.41
C SER A 130 18.27 6.47 -5.68
N ASP A 131 19.35 6.08 -6.37
CA ASP A 131 20.42 5.25 -5.80
C ASP A 131 21.16 5.93 -4.64
N GLU A 132 21.23 7.26 -4.64
CA GLU A 132 21.80 8.04 -3.53
C GLU A 132 20.92 7.92 -2.28
N LEU A 133 19.59 8.07 -2.44
CA LEU A 133 18.65 7.96 -1.32
C LEU A 133 18.57 6.53 -0.79
N ARG A 134 18.70 5.51 -1.66
CA ARG A 134 18.78 4.10 -1.23
C ARG A 134 20.02 3.82 -0.39
N ARG A 135 21.17 4.38 -0.77
CA ARG A 135 22.45 4.17 -0.05
C ARG A 135 22.58 4.97 1.24
N SER A 136 22.00 6.17 1.29
CA SER A 136 22.12 7.07 2.44
C SER A 136 21.08 6.82 3.54
N SER A 137 20.04 6.03 3.26
CA SER A 137 18.97 5.81 4.22
C SER A 137 19.28 4.71 5.24
N SER A 138 18.96 4.97 6.51
CA SER A 138 19.06 3.99 7.59
C SER A 138 17.99 2.89 7.55
N TRP A 139 16.93 3.13 6.78
CA TRP A 139 15.87 2.19 6.45
C TRP A 139 15.92 2.05 4.93
N ASP A 140 15.95 0.86 4.33
CA ASP A 140 16.16 0.66 2.88
C ASP A 140 15.02 1.19 1.98
N GLN A 141 14.34 2.27 2.37
CA GLN A 141 13.24 2.93 1.70
C GLN A 141 12.02 2.02 1.50
N GLY A 142 11.92 0.92 2.26
CA GLY A 142 10.85 -0.07 2.12
C GLY A 142 11.14 -1.17 1.08
N PHE A 143 12.41 -1.34 0.70
CA PHE A 143 12.85 -2.41 -0.20
C PHE A 143 13.16 -3.69 0.55
N LEU A 144 12.81 -4.82 -0.07
CA LEU A 144 13.05 -6.14 0.48
C LEU A 144 14.48 -6.62 0.18
N ARG A 145 15.31 -6.77 1.22
CA ARG A 145 16.71 -7.26 1.09
C ARG A 145 16.87 -8.69 0.55
N HIS A 146 15.81 -9.50 0.53
CA HIS A 146 15.86 -10.90 0.10
C HIS A 146 15.44 -11.12 -1.37
N ARG A 147 15.12 -10.04 -2.09
CA ARG A 147 14.89 -10.08 -3.53
C ARG A 147 16.13 -9.49 -4.24
N GLY A 148 16.96 -10.38 -4.77
CA GLY A 148 18.07 -10.05 -5.66
C GLY A 148 17.59 -9.59 -7.02
#